data_AF-A0A4Q2IY71-F1
#
_entry.id   AF-A0A4Q2IY71-F1
#
_cell.length_a   1.000
_cell.length_b   1.000
_cell.length_c   1.000
_cell.angle_alpha   90.00
_cell.angle_beta   90.00
_cell.angle_gamma   90.00
#
_symmetry.space_group_name_H-M   'P 1'
#
loop_
_entity.id
_entity.type
_entity.pdbx_description
1 polymer ?
#
loop_
_entity_poly.entity_id
_entity_poly.type
_entity_poly.pdbx_seq_one_letter_code
_entity_poly.pdbx_strand_id
1 'polypeptide(L)'
;MALLLAACAAPPPAPVEPVSEPVLEAAPSGSPSDRMLAYHRALDNASQAELSKELAALNHAPAGAETEVRKAIVLSAMRDGARLVRARTILAGVLLMDDPDALALRPLVEWMISNNTELRRLALLGDKQAQQLKDLQRRFDQSNEKLEAMKRIESSQPASPIEIAPAN
;
A
#
# COMPACT_ATOMS: atom_id res chain seq x y z
N MET A 1 -2.41 -58.42 -22.94
CA MET A 1 -2.26 -58.27 -21.48
C MET A 1 -2.78 -56.90 -21.10
N ALA A 2 -3.90 -56.88 -20.39
CA ALA A 2 -4.56 -55.68 -19.86
C ALA A 2 -4.02 -55.39 -18.45
N LEU A 3 -3.79 -54.10 -18.14
CA LEU A 3 -3.67 -53.53 -16.79
C LEU A 3 -4.00 -52.03 -16.92
N LEU A 4 -5.28 -51.69 -16.87
CA LEU A 4 -5.98 -51.12 -15.70
C LEU A 4 -5.57 -49.66 -15.41
N LEU A 5 -6.28 -48.74 -16.07
CA LEU A 5 -6.43 -47.35 -15.68
C LEU A 5 -7.23 -47.29 -14.36
N ALA A 6 -6.57 -46.94 -13.26
CA ALA A 6 -7.23 -46.63 -12.00
C ALA A 6 -7.83 -45.21 -12.10
N ALA A 7 -9.09 -45.14 -12.52
CA ALA A 7 -9.88 -43.92 -12.45
C ALA A 7 -10.30 -43.66 -10.99
N CYS A 8 -9.72 -42.63 -10.39
CA CYS A 8 -10.15 -42.13 -9.08
C CYS A 8 -11.44 -41.32 -9.30
N ALA A 9 -12.59 -41.92 -8.99
CA ALA A 9 -13.87 -41.24 -9.01
C ALA A 9 -13.95 -40.28 -7.81
N ALA A 10 -13.70 -38.99 -8.03
CA ALA A 10 -14.01 -37.94 -7.06
C ALA A 10 -15.53 -37.65 -7.09
N PRO A 11 -16.21 -37.52 -5.94
CA PRO A 11 -17.62 -37.15 -5.89
C PRO A 11 -17.82 -35.72 -6.40
N PRO A 12 -18.99 -35.43 -7.03
CA PRO A 12 -19.25 -34.12 -7.64
C PRO A 12 -19.24 -33.01 -6.59
N PRO A 13 -18.62 -31.84 -6.89
CA PRO A 13 -18.69 -30.69 -5.99
C PRO A 13 -20.13 -30.20 -5.94
N ALA A 14 -20.70 -30.16 -4.73
CA ALA A 14 -21.98 -29.51 -4.50
C ALA A 14 -21.89 -28.04 -4.93
N PRO A 15 -22.95 -27.47 -5.56
CA PRO A 15 -23.00 -26.05 -5.87
C PRO A 15 -22.85 -25.24 -4.58
N VAL A 16 -21.72 -24.55 -4.44
CA VAL A 16 -21.51 -23.60 -3.36
C VAL A 16 -22.23 -22.32 -3.79
N GLU A 17 -23.41 -22.10 -3.26
CA GLU A 17 -24.11 -20.82 -3.40
C GLU A 17 -23.20 -19.70 -2.85
N PRO A 18 -23.10 -18.54 -3.54
CA PRO A 18 -22.31 -17.42 -3.05
C PRO A 18 -23.02 -16.78 -1.85
N VAL A 19 -22.66 -17.23 -0.65
CA VAL A 19 -23.05 -16.57 0.60
C VAL A 19 -22.31 -15.24 0.66
N SER A 20 -23.00 -14.20 0.21
CA SER A 20 -22.64 -12.82 0.51
C SER A 20 -23.05 -12.54 1.95
N GLU A 21 -22.11 -12.71 2.88
CA GLU A 21 -22.23 -12.21 4.26
C GLU A 21 -21.29 -11.02 4.44
N PRO A 22 -21.79 -9.77 4.52
CA PRO A 22 -21.07 -8.70 5.17
C PRO A 22 -21.45 -8.73 6.66
N VAL A 23 -20.64 -9.39 7.49
CA VAL A 23 -20.70 -9.20 8.94
C VAL A 23 -19.29 -8.99 9.46
N LEU A 24 -18.88 -7.72 9.44
CA LEU A 24 -17.81 -7.17 10.28
C LEU A 24 -18.29 -7.20 11.74
N GLU A 25 -18.37 -8.40 12.33
CA GLU A 25 -18.60 -8.52 13.77
C GLU A 25 -17.92 -9.77 14.31
N ALA A 26 -16.59 -9.68 14.42
CA ALA A 26 -15.86 -10.57 15.31
C ALA A 26 -16.18 -10.14 16.76
N ALA A 27 -17.04 -10.91 17.44
CA ALA A 27 -17.28 -10.76 18.87
C ALA A 27 -15.95 -10.83 19.64
N PRO A 28 -15.58 -9.85 20.49
CA PRO A 28 -14.25 -9.82 21.05
C PRO A 28 -14.16 -10.64 22.33
N SER A 29 -13.80 -11.91 22.21
CA SER A 29 -13.20 -12.66 23.33
C SER A 29 -11.69 -12.61 23.19
N GLY A 30 -11.04 -11.70 23.92
CA GLY A 30 -9.60 -11.47 23.85
C GLY A 30 -9.17 -10.24 24.64
N SER A 31 -7.87 -10.10 24.90
CA SER A 31 -7.31 -8.91 25.55
C SER A 31 -7.57 -7.64 24.72
N PRO A 32 -7.49 -6.42 25.29
CA PRO A 32 -7.60 -5.18 24.52
C PRO A 32 -6.66 -5.16 23.30
N SER A 33 -5.44 -5.67 23.45
CA SER A 33 -4.47 -5.81 22.37
C SER A 33 -4.94 -6.77 21.28
N ASP A 34 -5.55 -7.91 21.63
CA ASP A 34 -6.09 -8.86 20.65
C ASP A 34 -7.21 -8.23 19.81
N ARG A 35 -8.07 -7.42 20.44
CA ARG A 35 -9.10 -6.64 19.74
C ARG A 35 -8.50 -5.68 18.73
N MET A 36 -7.45 -4.95 19.12
CA MET A 36 -6.78 -3.99 18.22
C MET A 36 -6.09 -4.70 17.05
N LEU A 37 -5.47 -5.85 17.30
CA LEU A 37 -4.83 -6.65 16.25
C LEU A 37 -5.86 -7.27 15.30
N ALA A 38 -6.97 -7.79 15.83
CA ALA A 38 -8.08 -8.28 15.01
C ALA A 38 -8.66 -7.15 14.15
N TYR A 39 -8.85 -5.97 14.75
CA TYR A 39 -9.31 -4.78 14.05
C TYR A 39 -8.34 -4.34 12.93
N HIS A 40 -7.02 -4.34 13.19
CA HIS A 40 -6.03 -4.06 12.15
C HIS A 40 -6.14 -5.05 10.97
N ARG A 41 -6.22 -6.36 11.25
CA ARG A 41 -6.35 -7.39 10.20
C ARG A 41 -7.62 -7.23 9.37
N ALA A 42 -8.72 -6.80 10.00
CA ALA A 42 -9.98 -6.55 9.28
C ALA A 42 -9.85 -5.43 8.22
N LEU A 43 -8.85 -4.54 8.37
CA LEU A 43 -8.62 -3.44 7.44
C LEU A 43 -7.61 -3.75 6.32
N ASP A 44 -6.97 -4.93 6.31
CA ASP A 44 -5.88 -5.23 5.36
C ASP A 44 -6.29 -5.12 3.88
N ASN A 45 -7.58 -5.33 3.57
CA ASN A 45 -8.14 -5.25 2.22
C ASN A 45 -9.11 -4.07 2.02
N ALA A 46 -9.19 -3.14 2.98
CA ALA A 46 -10.10 -2.01 2.90
C ALA A 46 -9.61 -0.98 1.87
N SER A 47 -10.53 -0.49 1.04
CA SER A 47 -10.30 0.62 0.11
C SER A 47 -10.13 1.96 0.84
N GLN A 48 -9.55 2.95 0.17
CA GLN A 48 -9.40 4.31 0.72
C GLN A 48 -10.75 4.97 1.09
N ALA A 49 -11.82 4.63 0.37
CA ALA A 49 -13.17 5.10 0.67
C ALA A 49 -13.72 4.46 1.96
N GLU A 50 -13.54 3.15 2.13
CA GLU A 50 -13.94 2.42 3.33
C GLU A 50 -13.17 2.88 4.56
N LEU A 51 -11.85 3.07 4.45
CA LEU A 51 -11.03 3.64 5.52
C LEU A 51 -11.48 5.06 5.91
N SER A 52 -11.87 5.88 4.93
CA SER A 52 -12.36 7.23 5.20
C SER A 52 -13.73 7.21 5.90
N LYS A 53 -14.62 6.28 5.50
CA LYS A 53 -15.92 6.08 6.14
C LYS A 53 -15.76 5.59 7.58
N GLU A 54 -14.88 4.62 7.80
CA GLU A 54 -14.58 4.09 9.13
C GLU A 54 -14.01 5.17 10.05
N LEU A 55 -13.06 5.97 9.56
CA LEU A 55 -12.52 7.10 10.32
C LEU A 55 -13.62 8.11 10.68
N ALA A 56 -14.57 8.37 9.78
CA ALA A 56 -15.70 9.24 10.07
C ALA A 56 -16.61 8.65 11.16
N ALA A 57 -16.92 7.36 11.08
CA ALA A 57 -17.70 6.66 12.12
C ALA A 57 -17.01 6.73 13.49
N LEU A 58 -15.70 6.47 13.55
CA LEU A 58 -14.92 6.55 14.79
C LEU A 58 -14.83 7.97 15.36
N ASN A 59 -14.89 9.01 14.53
CA ASN A 59 -14.92 10.40 15.02
C ASN A 59 -16.23 10.75 15.74
N HIS A 60 -17.32 10.02 15.46
CA HIS A 60 -18.60 10.16 16.15
C HIS A 60 -18.74 9.20 17.35
N ALA A 61 -17.87 8.19 17.46
CA ALA A 61 -17.86 7.27 18.59
C ALA A 61 -17.37 7.96 19.88
N PRO A 62 -17.82 7.49 21.07
CA PRO A 62 -17.35 8.00 22.35
C PRO A 62 -15.82 7.93 22.46
N ALA A 63 -15.23 8.97 23.04
CA ALA A 63 -13.80 9.03 23.30
C ALA A 63 -13.40 7.95 24.32
N GLY A 64 -12.30 7.27 24.04
CA GLY A 64 -11.75 6.20 24.89
C GLY A 64 -10.48 5.65 24.28
N ALA A 65 -9.64 5.00 25.09
CA ALA A 65 -8.33 4.50 24.67
C ALA A 65 -8.44 3.60 23.43
N GLU A 66 -9.37 2.64 23.44
CA GLU A 66 -9.62 1.78 22.27
C GLU A 66 -10.07 2.55 21.04
N THR A 67 -11.01 3.49 21.17
CA THR A 67 -11.50 4.29 20.04
C THR A 67 -10.36 5.10 19.42
N GLU A 68 -9.51 5.71 20.25
CA GLU A 68 -8.35 6.47 19.79
C GLU A 68 -7.28 5.58 19.12
N VAL A 69 -7.03 4.39 19.66
CA VAL A 69 -6.13 3.41 19.01
C VAL A 69 -6.72 2.95 17.66
N ARG A 70 -8.02 2.67 17.57
CA ARG A 70 -8.68 2.33 16.29
C ARG A 70 -8.57 3.45 15.26
N LYS A 71 -8.76 4.71 15.66
CA LYS A 71 -8.54 5.88 14.78
C LYS A 71 -7.11 5.91 14.26
N ALA A 72 -6.13 5.70 15.13
CA ALA A 72 -4.72 5.66 14.73
C ALA A 72 -4.43 4.51 13.76
N ILE A 73 -4.97 3.31 13.99
CA ILE A 73 -4.85 2.16 13.07
C ILE A 73 -5.38 2.53 11.68
N VAL A 74 -6.58 3.12 11.59
CA VAL A 74 -7.18 3.52 10.29
C VAL A 74 -6.32 4.57 9.60
N LEU A 75 -5.84 5.59 10.33
CA LEU A 75 -4.96 6.62 9.78
C LEU A 75 -3.64 6.03 9.24
N SER A 76 -3.06 5.05 9.94
CA SER A 76 -1.86 4.34 9.51
C SER A 76 -2.11 3.48 8.26
N ALA A 77 -3.26 2.82 8.16
CA ALA A 77 -3.64 1.99 7.01
C ALA A 77 -3.75 2.79 5.71
N MET A 78 -4.06 4.08 5.79
CA MET A 78 -4.14 4.96 4.61
C MET A 78 -2.78 5.30 4.00
N ARG A 79 -1.67 5.06 4.72
CA ARG A 79 -0.27 5.25 4.26
C ARG A 79 0.07 6.67 3.78
N ASP A 80 -0.63 7.67 4.29
CA ASP A 80 -0.37 9.08 4.00
C ASP A 80 0.51 9.72 5.09
N GLY A 81 1.51 10.51 4.68
CA GLY A 81 2.50 11.08 5.60
C GLY A 81 1.90 12.01 6.66
N ALA A 82 0.90 12.82 6.31
CA ALA A 82 0.24 13.72 7.26
C ALA A 82 -0.66 12.93 8.22
N ARG A 83 -1.36 11.91 7.72
CA ARG A 83 -2.17 11.00 8.55
C ARG A 83 -1.32 10.19 9.52
N LEU A 84 -0.12 9.75 9.12
CA LEU A 84 0.82 9.06 10.01
C LEU A 84 1.28 9.95 11.17
N VAL A 85 1.51 11.24 10.92
CA VAL A 85 1.82 12.21 12.00
C VAL A 85 0.62 12.33 12.95
N ARG A 86 -0.59 12.49 12.41
CA ARG A 86 -1.81 12.57 13.23
C ARG A 86 -2.05 11.30 14.06
N ALA A 87 -1.87 10.12 13.46
CA ALA A 87 -1.99 8.83 14.15
C ALA A 87 -1.07 8.78 15.37
N ARG A 88 0.18 9.23 15.19
CA ARG A 88 1.18 9.26 16.25
C ARG A 88 0.83 10.24 17.37
N THR A 89 0.28 11.41 17.05
CA THR A 89 -0.24 12.35 18.05
C THR A 89 -1.37 11.74 18.86
N ILE A 90 -2.31 11.04 18.21
CA ILE A 90 -3.41 10.35 18.90
C ILE A 90 -2.86 9.28 19.85
N LEU A 91 -1.95 8.43 19.37
CA LEU A 91 -1.31 7.38 20.17
C LEU A 91 -0.54 7.94 21.37
N ALA A 92 0.17 9.06 21.21
CA ALA A 92 0.84 9.74 22.31
C ALA A 92 -0.16 10.23 23.38
N GLY A 93 -1.35 10.67 22.97
CA GLY A 93 -2.44 11.00 23.89
C GLY A 93 -2.91 9.79 24.69
N VAL A 94 -3.03 8.62 24.06
CA VAL A 94 -3.41 7.36 24.74
C VAL A 94 -2.40 6.96 25.83
N LEU A 95 -1.11 7.21 25.63
CA LEU A 95 -0.09 6.94 26.67
C LEU A 95 -0.21 7.82 27.91
N LEU A 96 -0.94 8.94 27.83
CA LEU A 96 -1.22 9.84 28.94
C LEU A 96 -2.54 9.49 29.67
N MET A 97 -3.30 8.52 29.16
CA MET A 97 -4.54 8.06 29.79
C MET A 97 -4.24 7.03 30.90
N ASP A 98 -4.99 7.13 31.99
CA ASP A 98 -4.83 6.29 33.20
C ASP A 98 -5.97 5.26 33.37
N ASP A 99 -6.84 5.10 32.38
CA ASP A 99 -7.88 4.08 32.43
C ASP A 99 -7.31 2.67 32.20
N PRO A 100 -8.00 1.61 32.68
CA PRO A 100 -7.49 0.23 32.58
C PRO A 100 -7.19 -0.24 31.16
N ASP A 101 -7.98 0.19 30.17
CA ASP A 101 -7.78 -0.20 28.77
C ASP A 101 -6.54 0.49 28.18
N ALA A 102 -6.34 1.77 28.50
CA ALA A 102 -5.11 2.49 28.13
C ALA A 102 -3.87 1.80 28.69
N LEU A 103 -3.87 1.45 29.99
CA LEU A 103 -2.75 0.74 30.63
C LEU A 103 -2.45 -0.59 29.94
N ALA A 104 -3.49 -1.37 29.61
CA ALA A 104 -3.34 -2.65 28.92
C ALA A 104 -2.79 -2.50 27.48
N LEU A 105 -3.09 -1.38 26.81
CA LEU A 105 -2.67 -1.10 25.43
C LEU A 105 -1.28 -0.46 25.33
N ARG A 106 -0.68 0.04 26.42
CA ARG A 106 0.61 0.78 26.39
C ARG A 106 1.70 0.11 25.56
N PRO A 107 2.04 -1.18 25.74
CA PRO A 107 3.10 -1.81 24.95
C PRO A 107 2.82 -1.82 23.44
N LEU A 108 1.55 -2.03 23.07
CA LEU A 108 1.13 -2.00 21.66
C LEU A 108 1.24 -0.57 21.10
N VAL A 109 0.78 0.42 21.86
CA VAL A 109 0.82 1.83 21.48
C VAL A 109 2.26 2.32 21.29
N GLU A 110 3.17 1.99 22.20
CA GLU A 110 4.60 2.32 22.09
C GLU A 110 5.23 1.73 20.82
N TRP A 111 4.95 0.45 20.56
CA TRP A 111 5.40 -0.21 19.33
C TRP A 111 4.81 0.46 18.08
N MET A 112 3.52 0.79 18.08
CA MET A 112 2.87 1.48 16.96
C MET A 112 3.46 2.87 16.69
N ILE A 113 3.84 3.61 17.72
CA ILE A 113 4.50 4.92 17.57
C ILE A 113 5.85 4.76 16.87
N SER A 114 6.63 3.74 17.26
CA SER A 114 7.90 3.40 16.58
C SER A 114 7.64 3.02 15.12
N ASN A 115 6.72 2.09 14.86
CA ASN A 115 6.39 1.62 13.52
C ASN A 115 5.90 2.76 12.59
N ASN A 116 5.02 3.64 13.07
CA ASN A 116 4.54 4.79 12.31
C ASN A 116 5.65 5.77 11.91
N THR A 117 6.72 5.83 12.70
CA THR A 117 7.92 6.63 12.35
C THR A 117 8.61 6.06 11.12
N GLU A 118 8.79 4.75 11.08
CA GLU A 118 9.40 4.05 9.96
C GLU A 118 8.52 4.12 8.71
N LEU A 119 7.20 3.92 8.84
CA LEU A 119 6.26 4.07 7.72
C LEU A 119 6.35 5.46 7.09
N ARG A 120 6.46 6.51 7.91
CA ARG A 120 6.65 7.88 7.40
C ARG A 120 7.99 8.04 6.69
N ARG A 121 9.07 7.46 7.22
CA ARG A 121 10.40 7.48 6.58
C ARG A 121 10.35 6.80 5.21
N LEU A 122 9.67 5.66 5.11
CA LEU A 122 9.47 4.92 3.86
C LEU A 122 8.62 5.71 2.86
N ALA A 123 7.54 6.34 3.30
CA ALA A 123 6.72 7.21 2.44
C ALA A 123 7.56 8.34 1.81
N LEU A 124 8.36 9.04 2.62
CA LEU A 124 9.25 10.10 2.14
C LEU A 124 10.32 9.60 1.15
N LEU A 125 10.86 8.40 1.37
CA LEU A 125 11.81 7.78 0.43
C LEU A 125 11.12 7.42 -0.89
N GLY A 126 9.90 6.90 -0.83
CA GLY A 126 9.08 6.60 -2.01
C GLY A 126 8.82 7.84 -2.86
N ASP A 127 8.40 8.95 -2.24
CA ASP A 127 8.18 10.22 -2.94
C ASP A 127 9.46 10.73 -3.62
N LYS A 128 10.60 10.64 -2.93
CA LYS A 128 11.90 11.00 -3.49
C LYS A 128 12.27 10.14 -4.70
N GLN A 129 12.09 8.83 -4.62
CA GLN A 129 12.36 7.91 -5.73
C GLN A 129 11.45 8.16 -6.92
N ALA A 130 10.16 8.43 -6.68
CA ALA A 130 9.21 8.77 -7.74
C ALA A 130 9.61 10.06 -8.47
N GLN A 131 10.11 11.07 -7.75
CA GLN A 131 10.63 12.29 -8.35
C GLN A 131 11.88 12.02 -9.20
N GLN A 132 12.83 11.24 -8.68
CA GLN A 132 14.03 10.87 -9.43
C GLN A 132 13.71 10.11 -10.72
N LEU A 133 12.73 9.21 -10.70
CA LEU A 133 12.30 8.47 -11.88
C LEU A 133 11.75 9.40 -12.98
N LYS A 134 10.92 10.38 -12.59
CA LYS A 134 10.39 11.40 -13.54
C LYS A 134 11.51 12.23 -14.15
N ASP A 135 12.48 12.64 -13.34
CA ASP A 135 13.63 13.43 -13.82
C ASP A 135 14.53 12.63 -14.77
N LEU A 136 14.75 11.34 -14.49
CA LEU A 136 15.50 10.45 -15.38
C LEU A 136 14.76 10.20 -16.69
N GLN A 137 13.44 9.97 -16.65
CA GLN A 137 12.61 9.83 -17.85
C GLN A 137 12.73 11.07 -18.74
N ARG A 138 12.63 12.28 -18.16
CA ARG A 138 12.79 13.53 -18.91
C ARG A 138 14.16 13.66 -19.57
N ARG A 139 15.23 13.27 -18.87
CA ARG A 139 16.60 13.28 -19.43
C ARG A 139 16.75 12.25 -20.55
N PHE A 140 16.13 11.09 -20.41
CA PHE A 140 16.11 10.05 -21.44
C PHE A 140 15.40 10.55 -22.70
N ASP A 141 14.22 11.14 -22.57
CA ASP A 141 13.46 11.69 -23.69
C ASP A 141 14.25 12.78 -24.43
N GLN A 142 14.91 13.68 -23.68
CA GLN A 142 15.82 14.69 -24.25
C GLN A 142 17.03 14.09 -24.98
N SER A 143 17.60 13.02 -24.44
CA SER A 143 18.70 12.30 -25.10
C SER A 143 18.23 11.65 -26.39
N ASN A 144 17.03 11.06 -26.37
CA ASN A 144 16.44 10.41 -27.54
C ASN A 144 16.11 11.41 -28.65
N GLU A 145 15.58 12.58 -28.30
CA GLU A 145 15.32 13.68 -29.25
C GLU A 145 16.61 14.12 -29.95
N LYS A 146 17.73 14.24 -29.22
CA LYS A 146 19.03 14.59 -29.80
C LYS A 146 19.55 13.51 -30.74
N LEU A 147 19.41 12.24 -30.39
CA LEU A 147 19.80 11.13 -31.25
C LEU A 147 18.98 11.11 -32.56
N GLU A 148 17.67 11.32 -32.45
CA GLU A 148 16.81 11.44 -33.64
C GLU A 148 17.16 12.67 -34.49
N ALA A 149 17.52 13.80 -33.88
CA ALA A 149 18.02 14.96 -34.61
C ALA A 149 19.34 14.65 -35.34
N MET A 150 20.28 13.95 -34.71
CA MET A 150 21.53 13.50 -35.35
C MET A 150 21.27 12.56 -36.52
N LYS A 151 20.40 11.56 -36.34
CA LYS A 151 20.02 10.63 -37.39
C LYS A 151 19.38 11.35 -38.59
N ARG A 152 18.56 12.37 -38.35
CA ARG A 152 18.00 13.20 -39.42
C ARG A 152 19.09 13.94 -40.19
N ILE A 153 20.06 14.54 -39.48
CA ILE A 153 21.22 15.20 -40.11
C ILE A 153 21.98 14.20 -41.00
N GLU A 154 22.28 13.00 -40.49
CA GLU A 154 22.96 11.95 -41.25
C GLU A 154 22.17 11.53 -42.50
N SER A 155 20.85 11.33 -42.37
CA SER A 155 19.99 10.98 -43.51
C SER A 155 19.83 12.11 -44.55
N SER A 156 20.06 13.36 -44.16
CA SER A 156 19.93 14.54 -45.03
C SER A 156 21.24 14.92 -45.74
N GLN A 157 22.36 14.26 -45.42
CA GLN A 157 23.58 14.42 -46.19
C GLN A 157 23.43 13.74 -47.55
N PRO A 158 23.62 14.46 -48.68
CA PRO A 158 23.62 13.83 -49.98
C PRO A 158 24.76 12.81 -50.05
N ALA A 159 24.47 11.60 -50.55
CA ALA A 159 25.52 10.67 -50.93
C ALA A 159 26.40 11.39 -51.97
N SER A 160 27.63 11.77 -51.59
CA SER A 160 28.59 12.29 -52.55
C SER A 160 28.65 11.33 -53.74
N PRO A 161 28.40 11.78 -54.98
CA PRO A 161 28.58 10.94 -56.14
C PRO A 161 30.01 10.43 -56.11
N ILE A 162 30.18 9.11 -55.99
CA ILE A 162 31.45 8.47 -56.27
C ILE A 162 31.65 8.66 -57.77
N GLU A 163 32.32 9.75 -58.13
CA GLU A 163 32.74 10.00 -59.50
C GLU A 163 33.82 8.97 -59.82
N ILE A 164 33.40 7.85 -60.42
CA ILE A 164 34.31 6.84 -60.96
C ILE A 164 34.93 7.49 -62.20
N ALA A 165 36.11 8.11 -62.01
CA ALA A 165 36.90 8.64 -63.11
C ALA A 165 37.21 7.49 -64.09
N PRO A 166 36.93 7.64 -65.39
CA PRO A 166 37.24 6.59 -66.36
C PRO A 166 38.75 6.44 -66.49
N ALA A 167 39.24 5.19 -66.38
CA ALA A 167 40.60 4.85 -66.73
C ALA A 167 40.75 4.92 -68.27
N ASN A 168 41.71 5.76 -68.71
CA ASN A 168 42.33 5.93 -70.04
C ASN A 168 41.71 5.23 -71.26
#